data_AF-A0AA39E7A9-F1
#
_entry.id   AF-A0AA39E7A9-F1
#
_cell.length_a   1.000
_cell.length_b   1.000
_cell.length_c   1.000
_cell.angle_alpha   90.00
_cell.angle_beta   90.00
_cell.angle_gamma   90.00
#
_symmetry.space_group_name_H-M   'P 1'
#
loop_
_entity.id
_entity.type
_entity.pdbx_description
1 polymer ?
#
loop_
_entity_poly.entity_id
_entity_poly.type
_entity_poly.pdbx_seq_one_letter_code
_entity_poly.pdbx_strand_id
1 'polypeptide(L)'
;MAAALAPVVSLRFKPQSAVRLLSAYAKTNPRNFPTSSQTRTVTLHFPQLYQPLTPPFIFFPVGAARPRRRCFCTAISGALSSGEAIEKPKPEFFGAETCEKVGEFRKRLRVVDIKGGPDEGLDRLGQTLAVKGWVRTLRVQSSVIFIEVNDGSCLSNMQCVMNSDADGYDQVESGSITTGASVSIQGTLVASQGSKQKVELNVLKIVTVGKSDPSFPIQKKRVSREFLRTKAHLRPRTNTFGAVARVRNALAYATHKFFQENGFVWISSPIITASDCEGAGEQFCVTTLIPSSREATDSTVDAIPKAKDGLIDWSQDFFGKPAFLTVSGQLNAETYATALSDVYTFGPTFRAENSNTSRHLAEFWMIEPELAFADLNDDMACATAYLQ
;
A
#
# COMPACT_ATOMS: atom_id res chain seq x y z
N MET A 1 -20.57 -29.07 -44.63
CA MET A 1 -21.06 -30.08 -43.67
C MET A 1 -20.87 -29.51 -42.28
N ALA A 2 -21.94 -29.44 -41.50
CA ALA A 2 -21.96 -28.87 -40.17
C ALA A 2 -21.37 -29.84 -39.14
N ALA A 3 -20.53 -29.34 -38.24
CA ALA A 3 -20.18 -30.00 -36.99
C ALA A 3 -20.54 -29.04 -35.84
N ALA A 4 -21.57 -29.43 -35.08
CA ALA A 4 -22.06 -28.68 -33.94
C ALA A 4 -21.10 -28.85 -32.75
N LEU A 5 -20.58 -27.75 -32.23
CA LEU A 5 -19.92 -27.70 -30.93
C LEU A 5 -20.97 -27.55 -29.85
N ALA A 6 -20.97 -28.46 -28.86
CA ALA A 6 -21.88 -28.43 -27.72
C ALA A 6 -21.63 -27.19 -26.84
N PRO A 7 -22.67 -26.53 -26.32
CA PRO A 7 -22.50 -25.40 -25.42
C PRO A 7 -22.03 -25.88 -24.04
N VAL A 8 -21.04 -25.18 -23.49
CA VAL A 8 -20.63 -25.25 -22.09
C VAL A 8 -21.85 -24.94 -21.21
N VAL A 9 -22.14 -25.85 -20.27
CA VAL A 9 -23.25 -25.72 -19.32
C VAL A 9 -23.00 -24.51 -18.42
N SER A 10 -23.79 -23.46 -18.58
CA SER A 10 -23.94 -22.41 -17.57
C SER A 10 -24.65 -22.98 -16.35
N LEU A 11 -24.06 -22.83 -15.16
CA LEU A 11 -24.79 -22.96 -13.89
C LEU A 11 -25.77 -21.78 -13.76
N ARG A 12 -26.91 -21.87 -14.44
CA ARG A 12 -28.08 -21.01 -14.17
C ARG A 12 -28.67 -21.43 -12.83
N PHE A 13 -28.54 -20.59 -11.81
CA PHE A 13 -29.44 -20.63 -10.68
C PHE A 13 -30.88 -20.37 -11.19
N LYS A 14 -31.81 -21.27 -10.86
CA LYS A 14 -33.24 -21.10 -11.18
C LYS A 14 -33.80 -19.91 -10.40
N PRO A 15 -34.57 -18.99 -11.04
CA PRO A 15 -35.19 -17.88 -10.35
C PRO A 15 -36.56 -18.30 -9.81
N GLN A 16 -36.60 -18.96 -8.65
CA GLN A 16 -37.82 -19.11 -7.83
C GLN A 16 -37.31 -19.17 -6.36
N SER A 17 -37.38 -18.11 -5.57
CA SER A 17 -38.61 -17.70 -4.90
C SER A 17 -38.48 -16.26 -4.42
N ALA A 18 -39.20 -15.33 -5.04
CA ALA A 18 -39.42 -14.01 -4.48
C ALA A 18 -40.40 -14.14 -3.31
N VAL A 19 -39.88 -14.27 -2.09
CA VAL A 19 -40.67 -13.98 -0.89
C VAL A 19 -40.76 -12.46 -0.80
N ARG A 20 -41.88 -11.91 -1.25
CA ARG A 20 -42.28 -10.52 -0.98
C ARG A 20 -42.38 -10.34 0.53
N LEU A 21 -41.36 -9.75 1.15
CA LEU A 21 -41.53 -9.12 2.45
C LEU A 21 -42.23 -7.78 2.20
N LEU A 22 -43.56 -7.79 2.28
CA LEU A 22 -44.33 -6.55 2.38
C LEU A 22 -44.02 -5.92 3.74
N SER A 23 -43.04 -5.01 3.74
CA SER A 23 -42.81 -4.06 4.83
C SER A 23 -44.02 -3.12 4.91
N ALA A 24 -44.95 -3.41 5.82
CA ALA A 24 -45.98 -2.47 6.21
C ALA A 24 -45.38 -1.42 7.16
N TYR A 25 -44.88 -0.31 6.59
CA TYR A 25 -44.65 0.92 7.35
C TYR A 25 -46.01 1.54 7.67
N ALA A 26 -46.54 1.28 8.88
CA ALA A 26 -47.68 2.00 9.41
C ALA A 26 -47.23 3.38 9.90
N LYS A 27 -47.67 4.44 9.22
CA LYS A 27 -47.62 5.82 9.72
C LYS A 27 -48.44 5.89 11.02
N THR A 28 -47.79 6.26 12.11
CA THR A 28 -48.45 6.62 13.37
C THR A 28 -49.08 8.01 13.24
N ASN A 29 -50.37 8.11 13.51
CA ASN A 29 -50.97 9.34 14.04
C ASN A 29 -52.13 8.93 14.98
N PRO A 30 -52.28 9.54 16.17
CA PRO A 30 -53.10 8.97 17.23
C PRO A 30 -54.53 9.49 17.16
N ARG A 31 -55.52 8.60 17.40
CA ARG A 31 -56.75 8.90 18.16
C ARG A 31 -57.68 7.68 18.26
N ASN A 32 -58.08 7.42 19.50
CA ASN A 32 -59.31 6.81 19.99
C ASN A 32 -59.54 5.29 19.85
N PHE A 33 -59.50 4.63 21.02
CA PHE A 33 -60.16 3.37 21.42
C PHE A 33 -61.68 3.38 21.08
N PRO A 34 -62.36 2.22 20.87
CA PRO A 34 -62.53 1.20 21.93
C PRO A 34 -62.56 -0.30 21.54
N THR A 35 -62.21 -1.10 22.56
CA THR A 35 -62.60 -2.48 22.93
C THR A 35 -63.38 -3.37 21.95
N SER A 36 -62.86 -4.58 21.67
CA SER A 36 -63.44 -5.85 22.17
C SER A 36 -62.65 -7.08 21.67
N SER A 37 -62.57 -8.07 22.56
CA SER A 37 -62.06 -9.44 22.44
C SER A 37 -62.47 -10.21 21.17
N GLN A 38 -61.56 -11.05 20.64
CA GLN A 38 -61.75 -12.51 20.57
C GLN A 38 -60.52 -13.22 19.98
N THR A 39 -60.06 -14.22 20.73
CA THR A 39 -58.99 -15.17 20.46
C THR A 39 -59.46 -16.25 19.49
N ARG A 40 -58.67 -16.58 18.45
CA ARG A 40 -58.74 -17.88 17.77
C ARG A 40 -57.36 -18.29 17.25
N THR A 41 -56.79 -19.27 17.93
CA THR A 41 -55.60 -20.03 17.54
C THR A 41 -55.97 -21.01 16.43
N VAL A 42 -55.23 -21.02 15.32
CA VAL A 42 -55.30 -22.07 14.30
C VAL A 42 -53.90 -22.66 14.12
N THR A 43 -53.73 -23.88 14.58
CA THR A 43 -52.54 -24.70 14.42
C THR A 43 -52.58 -25.36 13.04
N LEU A 44 -51.55 -25.18 12.22
CA LEU A 44 -51.38 -25.90 10.95
C LEU A 44 -50.23 -26.90 11.05
N HIS A 45 -50.58 -28.18 10.88
CA HIS A 45 -49.67 -29.32 10.76
C HIS A 45 -48.98 -29.32 9.38
N PHE A 46 -47.66 -29.51 9.36
CA PHE A 46 -46.90 -29.89 8.15
C PHE A 46 -46.41 -31.34 8.28
N PRO A 47 -46.53 -32.19 7.23
CA PRO A 47 -45.93 -33.52 7.25
C PRO A 47 -44.45 -33.47 6.83
N GLN A 48 -43.62 -34.16 7.60
CA GLN A 48 -42.20 -34.41 7.33
C GLN A 48 -42.05 -35.50 6.26
N LEU A 49 -41.30 -35.21 5.19
CA LEU A 49 -40.66 -36.20 4.34
C LEU A 49 -39.26 -35.67 4.04
N TYR A 50 -38.22 -36.40 4.45
CA TYR A 50 -36.93 -36.61 3.77
C TYR A 50 -35.93 -37.28 4.74
N GLN A 51 -35.57 -38.53 4.46
CA GLN A 51 -34.43 -39.25 5.04
C GLN A 51 -33.14 -38.87 4.28
N PRO A 52 -31.97 -38.73 4.95
CA PRO A 52 -30.70 -38.57 4.26
C PRO A 52 -30.03 -39.93 3.98
N LEU A 53 -29.66 -40.15 2.71
CA LEU A 53 -28.80 -41.25 2.25
C LEU A 53 -27.32 -40.87 2.45
N THR A 54 -26.60 -41.66 3.23
CA THR A 54 -25.14 -41.63 3.39
C THR A 54 -24.44 -42.34 2.22
N PRO A 55 -23.32 -41.83 1.67
CA PRO A 55 -22.57 -42.52 0.61
C PRO A 55 -21.61 -43.58 1.17
N PRO A 56 -21.24 -44.62 0.39
CA PRO A 56 -20.39 -45.70 0.87
C PRO A 56 -18.91 -45.34 0.83
N PHE A 57 -18.19 -45.79 1.87
CA PHE A 57 -16.74 -45.76 2.02
C PHE A 57 -16.05 -46.64 0.97
N ILE A 58 -15.07 -46.10 0.25
CA ILE A 58 -14.13 -46.86 -0.58
C ILE A 58 -12.78 -46.90 0.13
N PHE A 59 -12.31 -48.12 0.44
CA PHE A 59 -10.97 -48.41 0.96
C PHE A 59 -9.94 -48.31 -0.17
N PHE A 60 -8.86 -47.55 0.05
CA PHE A 60 -7.62 -47.62 -0.75
C PHE A 60 -6.47 -48.16 0.13
N PRO A 61 -5.56 -48.99 -0.40
CA PRO A 61 -4.50 -49.59 0.39
C PRO A 61 -3.35 -48.61 0.65
N VAL A 62 -2.73 -48.79 1.82
CA VAL A 62 -1.64 -47.99 2.38
C VAL A 62 -0.33 -48.27 1.64
N GLY A 63 0.23 -47.24 1.00
CA GLY A 63 1.59 -47.20 0.46
C GLY A 63 2.38 -46.04 1.08
N ALA A 64 3.56 -46.33 1.62
CA ALA A 64 4.34 -45.46 2.49
C ALA A 64 4.80 -44.13 1.85
N ALA A 65 4.45 -43.00 2.47
CA ALA A 65 5.14 -41.73 2.32
C ALA A 65 5.04 -40.91 3.61
N ARG A 66 6.21 -40.53 4.17
CA ARG A 66 6.37 -39.78 5.43
C ARG A 66 5.73 -38.38 5.34
N PRO A 67 4.85 -37.96 6.27
CA PRO A 67 4.42 -36.57 6.33
C PRO A 67 5.38 -35.75 7.21
N ARG A 68 6.06 -34.77 6.60
CA ARG A 68 6.70 -33.65 7.31
C ARG A 68 5.61 -32.88 8.06
N ARG A 69 5.56 -33.01 9.39
CA ARG A 69 4.73 -32.17 10.26
C ARG A 69 5.23 -30.72 10.18
N ARG A 70 4.50 -29.84 9.48
CA ARG A 70 4.56 -28.40 9.74
C ARG A 70 3.59 -28.12 10.90
N CYS A 71 4.16 -27.83 12.06
CA CYS A 71 3.42 -27.43 13.24
C CYS A 71 3.01 -25.96 13.07
N PHE A 72 1.71 -25.71 12.93
CA PHE A 72 1.14 -24.38 13.13
C PHE A 72 0.87 -24.23 14.63
N CYS A 73 1.70 -23.45 15.33
CA CYS A 73 1.46 -23.10 16.73
C CYS A 73 0.36 -22.03 16.81
N THR A 74 -0.84 -22.43 17.17
CA THR A 74 -1.89 -21.52 17.65
C THR A 74 -1.70 -21.38 19.17
N ALA A 75 -1.16 -20.26 19.62
CA ALA A 75 -1.06 -19.97 21.05
C ALA A 75 -2.37 -19.33 21.53
N ILE A 76 -3.18 -20.10 22.23
CA ILE A 76 -4.27 -19.58 23.07
C ILE A 76 -3.71 -19.46 24.49
N SER A 77 -3.77 -18.24 25.04
CA SER A 77 -3.43 -17.92 26.42
C SER A 77 -4.56 -18.34 27.36
N GLY A 78 -4.23 -19.02 28.46
CA GLY A 78 -5.21 -19.41 29.49
C GLY A 78 -4.61 -20.03 30.76
N ALA A 79 -4.47 -19.19 31.79
CA ALA A 79 -4.62 -19.42 33.23
C ALA A 79 -3.73 -20.43 34.03
N LEU A 80 -2.88 -19.83 34.89
CA LEU A 80 -2.61 -20.06 36.34
C LEU A 80 -2.92 -21.40 37.07
N SER A 81 -1.85 -21.90 37.72
CA SER A 81 -1.70 -22.26 39.16
C SER A 81 -1.69 -23.73 39.62
N SER A 82 -0.63 -24.03 40.40
CA SER A 82 -0.46 -24.96 41.53
C SER A 82 -0.06 -26.43 41.30
N GLY A 83 1.01 -26.86 41.99
CA GLY A 83 1.40 -28.27 42.20
C GLY A 83 2.91 -28.50 42.26
N GLU A 84 3.43 -28.92 43.42
CA GLU A 84 4.84 -29.06 43.80
C GLU A 84 5.65 -30.20 43.14
N ALA A 85 6.94 -29.88 42.91
CA ALA A 85 8.19 -30.66 43.00
C ALA A 85 8.27 -32.15 42.60
N ILE A 86 9.07 -32.44 41.56
CA ILE A 86 10.05 -33.55 41.51
C ILE A 86 11.28 -33.08 40.71
N GLU A 87 12.46 -32.99 41.34
CA GLU A 87 13.75 -32.75 40.69
C GLU A 87 14.17 -33.96 39.82
N LYS A 88 14.50 -33.71 38.55
CA LYS A 88 15.20 -34.66 37.67
C LYS A 88 16.48 -34.01 37.12
N PRO A 89 17.57 -34.77 36.96
CA PRO A 89 18.90 -34.23 36.74
C PRO A 89 19.02 -33.55 35.36
N LYS A 90 19.76 -32.43 35.34
CA LYS A 90 20.03 -31.59 34.17
C LYS A 90 20.64 -32.41 33.01
N PRO A 91 20.06 -32.38 31.80
CA PRO A 91 20.83 -32.62 30.59
C PRO A 91 21.64 -31.36 30.29
N GLU A 92 22.95 -31.52 30.08
CA GLU A 92 23.84 -30.47 29.58
C GLU A 92 23.33 -29.99 28.21
N PHE A 93 22.66 -28.84 28.21
CA PHE A 93 22.29 -28.14 26.99
C PHE A 93 23.55 -27.48 26.42
N PHE A 94 24.01 -28.03 25.29
CA PHE A 94 24.91 -27.34 24.39
C PHE A 94 24.39 -25.93 24.09
N GLY A 95 25.33 -24.98 24.11
CA GLY A 95 25.13 -23.53 24.09
C GLY A 95 23.86 -23.03 23.40
N ALA A 96 22.98 -22.43 24.20
CA ALA A 96 22.07 -21.43 23.69
C ALA A 96 22.91 -20.24 23.25
N GLU A 97 23.25 -20.18 21.95
CA GLU A 97 23.59 -18.91 21.31
C GLU A 97 22.52 -17.91 21.72
N THR A 98 22.94 -16.87 22.43
CA THR A 98 22.09 -15.75 22.80
C THR A 98 21.47 -15.22 21.52
N CYS A 99 20.18 -15.48 21.31
CA CYS A 99 19.38 -14.77 20.34
C CYS A 99 19.53 -13.28 20.69
N GLU A 100 20.35 -12.55 19.94
CA GLU A 100 20.46 -11.11 20.06
C GLU A 100 19.04 -10.57 19.91
N LYS A 101 18.47 -10.07 21.01
CA LYS A 101 17.15 -9.46 20.99
C LYS A 101 17.19 -8.36 19.94
N VAL A 102 16.35 -8.48 18.92
CA VAL A 102 16.18 -7.44 17.90
C VAL A 102 15.91 -6.13 18.64
N GLY A 103 16.78 -5.15 18.46
CA GLY A 103 16.65 -3.85 19.15
C GLY A 103 15.35 -3.15 18.78
N GLU A 104 14.82 -2.34 19.69
CA GLU A 104 13.59 -1.57 19.43
C GLU A 104 13.73 -0.68 18.17
N PHE A 105 12.63 -0.51 17.45
CA PHE A 105 12.58 0.37 16.27
C PHE A 105 12.89 1.82 16.68
N ARG A 106 14.11 2.28 16.38
CA ARG A 106 14.58 3.62 16.74
C ARG A 106 14.02 4.67 15.79
N LYS A 107 13.07 5.45 16.28
CA LYS A 107 12.61 6.67 15.57
C LYS A 107 13.68 7.75 15.69
N ARG A 108 14.26 8.13 14.55
CA ARG A 108 15.15 9.30 14.47
C ARG A 108 14.33 10.58 14.64
N LEU A 109 14.88 11.57 15.34
CA LEU A 109 14.35 12.93 15.35
C LEU A 109 14.36 13.51 13.92
N ARG A 110 13.20 14.01 13.46
CA ARG A 110 13.06 14.65 12.14
C ARG A 110 12.88 16.15 12.29
N VAL A 111 13.12 16.89 11.20
CA VAL A 111 12.93 18.35 11.19
C VAL A 111 11.49 18.72 11.52
N VAL A 112 10.49 17.97 11.04
CA VAL A 112 9.07 18.18 11.37
C VAL A 112 8.78 18.00 12.87
N ASP A 113 9.52 17.13 13.57
CA ASP A 113 9.30 16.89 15.00
C ASP A 113 9.87 18.04 15.86
N ILE A 114 10.75 18.87 15.28
CA ILE A 114 11.30 20.07 15.94
C ILE A 114 10.48 21.31 15.57
N LYS A 115 10.19 21.50 14.29
CA LYS A 115 9.62 22.75 13.75
C LYS A 115 8.15 22.67 13.33
N GLY A 116 7.55 21.49 13.35
CA GLY A 116 6.19 21.28 12.85
C GLY A 116 5.07 21.68 13.81
N GLY A 117 5.39 21.93 15.08
CA GLY A 117 4.43 22.38 16.09
C GLY A 117 4.13 23.89 16.00
N PRO A 118 3.12 24.38 16.76
CA PRO A 118 2.71 25.79 16.76
C PRO A 118 3.84 26.75 17.20
N ASP A 119 4.71 26.29 18.09
CA ASP A 119 5.84 27.07 18.61
C ASP A 119 7.07 27.04 17.69
N GLU A 120 7.02 26.26 16.59
CA GLU A 120 8.10 26.08 15.62
C GLU A 120 9.49 25.79 16.24
N GLY A 121 9.51 25.12 17.39
CA GLY A 121 10.71 24.69 18.12
C GLY A 121 11.17 25.60 19.24
N LEU A 122 10.44 26.70 19.54
CA LEU A 122 10.76 27.60 20.67
C LEU A 122 10.63 26.91 22.04
N ASP A 123 9.81 25.86 22.13
CA ASP A 123 9.64 25.01 23.31
C ASP A 123 10.90 24.17 23.65
N ARG A 124 11.85 24.08 22.72
CA ARG A 124 13.03 23.21 22.80
C ARG A 124 14.36 23.96 22.88
N LEU A 125 14.32 25.25 23.14
CA LEU A 125 15.54 26.06 23.27
C LEU A 125 16.48 25.53 24.36
N GLY A 126 17.77 25.57 24.08
CA GLY A 126 18.83 25.06 24.96
C GLY A 126 19.03 23.55 24.90
N GLN A 127 18.17 22.79 24.21
CA GLN A 127 18.37 21.34 24.07
C GLN A 127 19.44 21.01 23.03
N THR A 128 20.28 20.03 23.33
CA THR A 128 21.23 19.46 22.37
C THR A 128 20.52 18.39 21.52
N LEU A 129 20.44 18.62 20.22
CA LEU A 129 19.73 17.78 19.26
C LEU A 129 20.67 17.23 18.20
N ALA A 130 20.33 16.06 17.65
CA ALA A 130 21.02 15.46 16.52
C ALA A 130 20.09 15.40 15.30
N VAL A 131 20.39 16.19 14.27
CA VAL A 131 19.64 16.27 13.02
C VAL A 131 20.43 15.61 11.90
N LYS A 132 19.76 14.77 11.09
CA LYS A 132 20.37 14.11 9.94
C LYS A 132 19.55 14.39 8.68
N GLY A 133 20.21 14.77 7.59
CA GLY A 133 19.53 15.09 6.35
C GLY A 133 20.49 15.41 5.22
N TRP A 134 19.98 16.08 4.19
CA TRP A 134 20.75 16.51 3.03
C TRP A 134 20.92 18.01 3.00
N VAL A 135 22.13 18.46 2.68
CA VAL A 135 22.46 19.88 2.54
C VAL A 135 21.73 20.46 1.33
N ARG A 136 20.92 21.49 1.57
CA ARG A 136 20.18 22.27 0.57
C ARG A 136 21.01 23.41 0.04
N THR A 137 21.62 24.15 0.95
CA THR A 137 22.49 25.26 0.64
C THR A 137 23.55 25.36 1.72
N LEU A 138 24.75 25.73 1.30
CA LEU A 138 25.85 26.04 2.18
C LEU A 138 26.35 27.44 1.84
N ARG A 139 26.50 28.30 2.84
CA ARG A 139 27.01 29.66 2.70
C ARG A 139 28.09 29.89 3.74
N VAL A 140 29.28 30.28 3.28
CA VAL A 140 30.40 30.66 4.14
C VAL A 140 30.45 32.18 4.19
N GLN A 141 30.47 32.76 5.39
CA GLN A 141 30.59 34.20 5.63
C GLN A 141 31.65 34.44 6.70
N SER A 142 32.83 34.90 6.29
CA SER A 142 34.00 35.04 7.17
C SER A 142 34.30 33.73 7.90
N SER A 143 34.19 33.69 9.23
CA SER A 143 34.42 32.50 10.07
C SER A 143 33.13 31.75 10.46
N VAL A 144 31.98 32.14 9.91
CA VAL A 144 30.68 31.54 10.21
C VAL A 144 30.12 30.87 8.97
N ILE A 145 29.65 29.64 9.14
CA ILE A 145 29.09 28.81 8.08
C ILE A 145 27.61 28.56 8.36
N PHE A 146 26.77 28.88 7.38
CA PHE A 146 25.33 28.64 7.41
C PHE A 146 25.00 27.46 6.51
N ILE A 147 24.55 26.36 7.11
CA ILE A 147 24.15 25.13 6.44
C ILE A 147 22.64 24.96 6.58
N GLU A 148 21.93 24.90 5.47
CA GLU A 148 20.52 24.52 5.46
C GLU A 148 20.39 23.03 5.19
N VAL A 149 19.77 22.29 6.12
CA VAL A 149 19.53 20.85 6.00
C VAL A 149 18.04 20.57 5.87
N ASN A 150 17.70 19.63 4.98
CA ASN A 150 16.35 19.09 4.86
C ASN A 150 16.39 17.56 4.90
N ASP A 151 15.44 16.96 5.59
CA ASP A 151 15.34 15.50 5.72
C ASP A 151 14.10 14.91 5.03
N GLY A 152 13.35 15.73 4.29
CA GLY A 152 12.12 15.37 3.57
C GLY A 152 10.85 15.35 4.42
N SER A 153 10.96 15.45 5.75
CA SER A 153 9.81 15.31 6.65
C SER A 153 8.79 16.45 6.54
N CYS A 154 9.25 17.66 6.24
CA CYS A 154 8.41 18.83 6.00
C CYS A 154 8.98 19.71 4.87
N LEU A 155 8.28 20.80 4.54
CA LEU A 155 8.77 21.79 3.57
C LEU A 155 9.92 22.64 4.15
N SER A 156 9.87 22.93 5.45
CA SER A 156 10.83 23.78 6.14
C SER A 156 12.21 23.12 6.27
N ASN A 157 13.27 23.93 6.14
CA ASN A 157 14.65 23.51 6.40
C ASN A 157 15.02 23.76 7.87
N MET A 158 16.03 23.05 8.35
CA MET A 158 16.75 23.37 9.58
C MET A 158 18.02 24.18 9.23
N GLN A 159 18.10 25.40 9.73
CA GLN A 159 19.32 26.20 9.63
C GLN A 159 20.29 25.77 10.73
N CYS A 160 21.51 25.45 10.34
CA CYS A 160 22.61 25.10 11.24
C CYS A 160 23.70 26.15 11.07
N VAL A 161 24.09 26.79 12.17
CA VAL A 161 25.14 27.82 12.23
C VAL A 161 26.37 27.18 12.85
N MET A 162 27.49 27.24 12.15
CA MET A 162 28.72 26.60 12.55
C MET A 162 29.85 27.62 12.59
N ASN A 163 30.58 27.65 13.69
CA ASN A 163 31.76 28.48 13.91
C ASN A 163 33.02 27.60 13.85
N SER A 164 34.20 28.23 13.83
CA SER A 164 35.50 27.56 13.71
C SER A 164 35.86 26.62 14.87
N ASP A 165 35.17 26.71 15.99
CA ASP A 165 35.35 25.88 17.19
C ASP A 165 34.58 24.55 17.13
N ALA A 166 33.67 24.37 16.17
CA ALA A 166 32.85 23.17 16.06
C ALA A 166 33.61 21.97 15.46
N ASP A 167 33.37 20.78 16.01
CA ASP A 167 33.98 19.54 15.54
C ASP A 167 33.56 19.23 14.09
N GLY A 168 34.54 19.08 13.19
CA GLY A 168 34.30 18.80 11.77
C GLY A 168 34.26 20.05 10.86
N TYR A 169 34.72 21.20 11.35
CA TYR A 169 34.81 22.44 10.55
C TYR A 169 35.72 22.27 9.32
N ASP A 170 36.80 21.51 9.48
CA ASP A 170 37.74 21.08 8.44
C ASP A 170 37.05 20.30 7.29
N GLN A 171 35.98 19.55 7.57
CA GLN A 171 35.22 18.85 6.53
C GLN A 171 34.48 19.82 5.60
N VAL A 172 34.09 20.99 6.10
CA VAL A 172 33.49 22.04 5.27
C VAL A 172 34.56 22.75 4.45
N GLU A 173 35.68 23.14 5.07
CA GLU A 173 36.78 23.82 4.37
C GLU A 173 37.42 22.94 3.29
N SER A 174 37.57 21.65 3.54
CA SER A 174 38.08 20.68 2.55
C SER A 174 37.11 20.42 1.39
N GLY A 175 35.91 21.01 1.40
CA GLY A 175 34.89 20.83 0.37
C GLY A 175 34.21 19.46 0.40
N SER A 176 34.30 18.71 1.51
CA SER A 176 33.60 17.42 1.66
C SER A 176 32.08 17.60 1.82
N ILE A 177 31.64 18.76 2.31
CA ILE A 177 30.23 19.11 2.51
C ILE A 177 29.79 20.08 1.41
N THR A 178 29.05 19.56 0.44
CA THR A 178 28.51 20.33 -0.70
C THR A 178 26.99 20.21 -0.77
N THR A 179 26.36 20.97 -1.67
CA THR A 179 24.91 20.84 -1.91
C THR A 179 24.59 19.42 -2.38
N GLY A 180 23.65 18.77 -1.70
CA GLY A 180 23.26 17.38 -1.96
C GLY A 180 23.96 16.35 -1.06
N ALA A 181 25.00 16.73 -0.31
CA ALA A 181 25.70 15.84 0.62
C ALA A 181 24.79 15.45 1.79
N SER A 182 24.95 14.24 2.33
CA SER A 182 24.26 13.79 3.53
C SER A 182 25.14 14.02 4.77
N VAL A 183 24.54 14.60 5.79
CA VAL A 183 25.23 15.03 7.01
C VAL A 183 24.48 14.60 8.26
N SER A 184 25.24 14.39 9.34
CA SER A 184 24.75 14.24 10.70
C SER A 184 25.29 15.41 11.52
N ILE A 185 24.40 16.23 12.04
CA ILE A 185 24.72 17.46 12.77
C ILE A 185 24.21 17.32 14.20
N GLN A 186 25.10 17.49 15.16
CA GLN A 186 24.77 17.63 16.57
C GLN A 186 24.99 19.08 16.98
N GLY A 187 24.02 19.67 17.67
CA GLY A 187 24.11 21.06 18.07
C GLY A 187 23.06 21.45 19.10
N THR A 188 23.17 22.66 19.63
CA THR A 188 22.23 23.23 20.61
C THR A 188 21.20 24.09 19.89
N LEU A 189 19.92 23.87 20.16
CA LEU A 189 18.85 24.67 19.57
C LEU A 189 18.80 26.05 20.23
N VAL A 190 18.88 27.11 19.44
CA VAL A 190 18.88 28.50 19.90
C VAL A 190 17.83 29.32 19.14
N ALA A 191 17.39 30.42 19.74
CA ALA A 191 16.52 31.37 19.07
C ALA A 191 17.32 32.01 17.93
N SER A 192 16.76 32.02 16.72
CA SER A 192 17.47 32.56 15.58
C SER A 192 17.51 34.08 15.66
N GLN A 193 18.64 34.64 15.28
CA GLN A 193 18.79 36.10 15.10
C GLN A 193 18.21 36.58 13.75
N GLY A 194 17.87 35.65 12.85
CA GLY A 194 17.32 35.95 11.52
C GLY A 194 15.80 36.07 11.52
N SER A 195 15.25 36.94 10.67
CA SER A 195 13.80 37.15 10.57
C SER A 195 13.03 36.04 9.85
N LYS A 196 13.73 35.12 9.16
CA LYS A 196 13.10 34.08 8.31
C LYS A 196 12.80 32.78 9.05
N GLN A 197 13.30 32.60 10.26
CA GLN A 197 13.11 31.41 11.06
C GLN A 197 13.11 31.77 12.55
N LYS A 198 12.34 31.05 13.36
CA LYS A 198 12.29 31.28 14.81
C LYS A 198 13.45 30.64 15.57
N VAL A 199 13.94 29.50 15.09
CA VAL A 199 15.02 28.74 15.70
C VAL A 199 16.09 28.33 14.69
N GLU A 200 17.31 28.16 15.19
CA GLU A 200 18.45 27.62 14.46
C GLU A 200 19.29 26.72 15.37
N LEU A 201 20.09 25.85 14.76
CA LEU A 201 20.93 24.91 15.48
C LEU A 201 22.36 25.43 15.51
N ASN A 202 22.87 25.79 16.68
CA ASN A 202 24.28 26.11 16.87
C ASN A 202 25.08 24.79 16.88
N VAL A 203 25.92 24.58 15.86
CA VAL A 203 26.58 23.29 15.59
C VAL A 203 27.73 23.07 16.57
N LEU A 204 27.68 21.93 17.27
CA LEU A 204 28.78 21.44 18.09
C LEU A 204 29.64 20.45 17.31
N LYS A 205 29.00 19.60 16.49
CA LYS A 205 29.67 18.57 15.70
C LYS A 205 28.95 18.29 14.39
N ILE A 206 29.70 18.17 13.31
CA ILE A 206 29.21 17.73 12.00
C ILE A 206 30.00 16.55 11.48
N VAL A 207 29.29 15.56 10.95
CA VAL A 207 29.88 14.39 10.30
C VAL A 207 29.26 14.21 8.92
N THR A 208 30.11 14.17 7.91
CA THR A 208 29.70 13.80 6.55
C THR A 208 29.39 12.31 6.51
N VAL A 209 28.13 11.97 6.19
CA VAL A 209 27.70 10.57 6.03
C VAL A 209 27.93 10.11 4.59
N GLY A 210 27.75 11.02 3.63
CA GLY A 210 27.93 10.75 2.21
C GLY A 210 28.22 12.03 1.43
N LYS A 211 29.31 12.01 0.66
CA LYS A 211 29.71 13.13 -0.19
C LYS A 211 28.76 13.27 -1.37
N SER A 212 28.65 14.48 -1.91
CA SER A 212 27.91 14.75 -3.15
C SER A 212 28.85 15.22 -4.24
N ASP A 213 28.70 14.64 -5.41
CA ASP A 213 29.48 15.00 -6.59
C ASP A 213 29.10 16.41 -7.09
N PRO A 214 30.06 17.23 -7.56
CA PRO A 214 29.77 18.55 -8.14
C PRO A 214 28.80 18.54 -9.33
N SER A 215 28.69 17.42 -10.06
CA SER A 215 27.73 17.21 -11.15
C SER A 215 26.28 17.04 -10.69
N PHE A 216 26.00 17.17 -9.38
CA PHE A 216 24.65 17.09 -8.84
C PHE A 216 23.70 18.07 -9.56
N PRO A 217 22.66 17.57 -10.26
CA PRO A 217 21.90 18.38 -11.22
C PRO A 217 20.91 19.36 -10.57
N ILE A 218 20.58 19.18 -9.28
CA ILE A 218 19.61 20.02 -8.56
C ILE A 218 20.38 21.07 -7.75
N GLN A 219 20.91 22.07 -8.45
CA GLN A 219 21.56 23.22 -7.81
C GLN A 219 20.54 24.24 -7.30
N LYS A 220 21.01 25.28 -6.58
CA LYS A 220 20.20 26.42 -6.12
C LYS A 220 19.82 27.37 -7.27
N LYS A 221 19.25 26.82 -8.34
CA LYS A 221 18.74 27.56 -9.51
C LYS A 221 17.35 27.04 -9.84
N ARG A 222 16.55 27.87 -10.50
CA ARG A 222 15.24 27.44 -10.99
C ARG A 222 15.46 26.39 -12.09
N VAL A 223 14.75 25.28 -11.97
CA VAL A 223 14.81 24.17 -12.91
C VAL A 223 13.42 23.92 -13.49
N SER A 224 13.31 23.64 -14.78
CA SER A 224 12.03 23.36 -15.42
C SER A 224 11.45 22.02 -14.96
N ARG A 225 10.12 21.86 -15.07
CA ARG A 225 9.46 20.59 -14.73
C ARG A 225 9.88 19.48 -15.71
N GLU A 226 10.09 19.84 -16.97
CA GLU A 226 10.56 18.97 -18.06
C GLU A 226 11.93 18.38 -17.73
N PHE A 227 12.89 19.21 -17.31
CA PHE A 227 14.18 18.71 -16.85
C PHE A 227 14.05 17.80 -15.61
N LEU A 228 13.20 18.18 -14.65
CA LEU A 228 12.97 17.33 -13.46
C LEU A 228 12.32 15.99 -13.80
N ARG A 229 11.57 15.86 -14.92
CA ARG A 229 11.09 14.58 -15.42
C ARG A 229 12.24 13.68 -15.90
N THR A 230 13.28 14.23 -16.53
CA THR A 230 14.47 13.44 -16.94
C THR A 230 15.32 12.97 -15.76
N LYS A 231 15.19 13.63 -14.59
CA LYS A 231 15.85 13.27 -13.32
C LYS A 231 14.84 12.84 -12.25
N ALA A 232 13.89 11.99 -12.62
CA ALA A 232 12.79 11.56 -11.74
C ALA A 232 13.25 10.94 -10.41
N HIS A 233 14.41 10.26 -10.39
CA HIS A 233 14.98 9.67 -9.17
C HIS A 233 15.52 10.71 -8.16
N LEU A 234 15.83 11.94 -8.60
CA LEU A 234 16.33 13.02 -7.74
C LEU A 234 15.28 14.09 -7.44
N ARG A 235 14.29 14.28 -8.32
CA ARG A 235 13.29 15.35 -8.19
C ARG A 235 12.54 15.37 -6.84
N PRO A 236 12.31 14.26 -6.08
CA PRO A 236 11.66 14.34 -4.77
C PRO A 236 12.43 15.19 -3.76
N ARG A 237 13.73 15.42 -4.00
CA ARG A 237 14.53 16.35 -3.21
C ARG A 237 14.17 17.82 -3.48
N THR A 238 13.40 18.17 -4.50
CA THR A 238 12.96 19.55 -4.72
C THR A 238 11.76 19.91 -3.84
N ASN A 239 11.55 21.20 -3.56
CA ASN A 239 10.44 21.65 -2.71
C ASN A 239 9.08 21.22 -3.28
N THR A 240 8.88 21.39 -4.60
CA THR A 240 7.62 21.05 -5.26
C THR A 240 7.33 19.55 -5.22
N PHE A 241 8.26 18.70 -5.67
CA PHE A 241 7.99 17.27 -5.73
C PHE A 241 8.01 16.60 -4.36
N GLY A 242 8.76 17.13 -3.39
CA GLY A 242 8.66 16.71 -1.99
C GLY A 242 7.28 17.02 -1.40
N ALA A 243 6.71 18.19 -1.71
CA ALA A 243 5.34 18.53 -1.32
C ALA A 243 4.30 17.64 -2.01
N VAL A 244 4.41 17.44 -3.33
CA VAL A 244 3.52 16.55 -4.09
C VAL A 244 3.52 15.13 -3.52
N ALA A 245 4.70 14.58 -3.19
CA ALA A 245 4.79 13.24 -2.60
C ALA A 245 4.09 13.14 -1.23
N ARG A 246 4.28 14.14 -0.35
CA ARG A 246 3.61 14.16 0.96
C ARG A 246 2.10 14.33 0.84
N VAL A 247 1.62 15.18 -0.08
CA VAL A 247 0.18 15.33 -0.36
C VAL A 247 -0.40 14.03 -0.90
N ARG A 248 0.26 13.37 -1.86
CA ARG A 248 -0.17 12.06 -2.39
C ARG A 248 -0.26 11.00 -1.28
N ASN A 249 0.71 10.96 -0.36
CA ASN A 249 0.66 10.08 0.80
C ASN A 249 -0.53 10.38 1.72
N ALA A 250 -0.79 11.66 2.01
CA ALA A 250 -1.92 12.07 2.84
C ALA A 250 -3.26 11.70 2.18
N LEU A 251 -3.40 11.88 0.86
CA LEU A 251 -4.57 11.45 0.10
C LEU A 251 -4.76 9.94 0.16
N ALA A 252 -3.71 9.15 -0.07
CA ALA A 252 -3.81 7.69 0.02
C ALA A 252 -4.22 7.21 1.43
N TYR A 253 -3.67 7.84 2.48
CA TYR A 253 -4.08 7.55 3.85
C TYR A 253 -5.54 7.94 4.10
N ALA A 254 -5.97 9.11 3.62
CA ALA A 254 -7.36 9.57 3.74
C ALA A 254 -8.34 8.64 3.00
N THR A 255 -7.98 8.14 1.82
CA THR A 255 -8.76 7.13 1.09
C THR A 255 -8.98 5.89 1.94
N HIS A 256 -7.89 5.29 2.45
CA HIS A 256 -8.02 4.10 3.30
C HIS A 256 -8.83 4.38 4.56
N LYS A 257 -8.62 5.53 5.18
CA LYS A 257 -9.35 5.95 6.38
C LYS A 257 -10.85 6.07 6.09
N PHE A 258 -11.24 6.81 5.04
CA PHE A 258 -12.65 7.00 4.66
C PHE A 258 -13.35 5.66 4.46
N PHE A 259 -12.81 4.79 3.61
CA PHE A 259 -13.46 3.51 3.31
C PHE A 259 -13.53 2.60 4.54
N GLN A 260 -12.45 2.50 5.32
CA GLN A 260 -12.44 1.64 6.52
C GLN A 260 -13.36 2.18 7.63
N GLU A 261 -13.44 3.49 7.84
CA GLU A 261 -14.38 4.09 8.82
C GLU A 261 -15.84 3.91 8.41
N ASN A 262 -16.12 3.77 7.11
CA ASN A 262 -17.46 3.46 6.58
C ASN A 262 -17.72 1.95 6.40
N GLY A 263 -16.86 1.08 6.92
CA GLY A 263 -17.08 -0.38 6.94
C GLY A 263 -16.66 -1.13 5.67
N PHE A 264 -16.08 -0.45 4.68
CA PHE A 264 -15.60 -1.11 3.47
C PHE A 264 -14.36 -1.97 3.74
N VAL A 265 -14.26 -3.11 3.06
CA VAL A 265 -13.10 -3.99 3.10
C VAL A 265 -12.19 -3.72 1.90
N TRP A 266 -10.91 -3.45 2.15
CA TRP A 266 -9.92 -3.35 1.08
C TRP A 266 -9.64 -4.74 0.50
N ILE A 267 -9.73 -4.86 -0.82
CA ILE A 267 -9.37 -6.07 -1.55
C ILE A 267 -8.21 -5.81 -2.51
N SER A 268 -7.35 -6.81 -2.66
CA SER A 268 -6.30 -6.81 -3.68
C SER A 268 -6.77 -7.60 -4.89
N SER A 269 -7.26 -6.89 -5.91
CA SER A 269 -7.61 -7.51 -7.19
C SER A 269 -6.37 -8.01 -7.95
N PRO A 270 -6.48 -9.07 -8.77
CA PRO A 270 -5.38 -9.53 -9.62
C PRO A 270 -4.96 -8.47 -10.65
N ILE A 271 -3.65 -8.26 -10.80
CA ILE A 271 -3.09 -7.35 -11.82
C ILE A 271 -2.99 -8.04 -13.19
N ILE A 272 -2.61 -9.32 -13.20
CA ILE A 272 -2.56 -10.12 -14.43
C ILE A 272 -3.92 -10.79 -14.62
N THR A 273 -4.52 -10.58 -15.79
CA THR A 273 -5.88 -11.03 -16.10
C THR A 273 -5.95 -11.64 -17.50
N ALA A 274 -6.89 -12.56 -17.69
CA ALA A 274 -7.30 -13.05 -19.01
C ALA A 274 -8.64 -12.42 -19.46
N SER A 275 -9.18 -11.50 -18.65
CA SER A 275 -10.45 -10.84 -18.87
C SER A 275 -10.21 -9.39 -19.28
N ASP A 276 -10.96 -8.94 -20.27
CA ASP A 276 -11.09 -7.52 -20.58
C ASP A 276 -12.27 -6.96 -19.79
N CYS A 277 -11.96 -6.10 -18.81
CA CYS A 277 -12.96 -5.52 -17.92
C CYS A 277 -13.78 -4.40 -18.59
N GLU A 278 -13.17 -3.63 -19.51
CA GLU A 278 -13.81 -2.47 -20.14
C GLU A 278 -14.29 -2.79 -21.57
N GLY A 279 -13.82 -3.88 -22.18
CA GLY A 279 -14.33 -4.41 -23.46
C GLY A 279 -13.93 -3.60 -24.71
N ALA A 280 -13.09 -2.58 -24.57
CA ALA A 280 -12.78 -1.62 -25.64
C ALA A 280 -11.36 -1.03 -25.61
N GLY A 281 -10.54 -1.34 -24.60
CA GLY A 281 -9.21 -0.76 -24.42
C GLY A 281 -8.09 -1.68 -24.92
N GLU A 282 -7.05 -1.11 -25.54
CA GLU A 282 -5.81 -1.86 -25.79
C GLU A 282 -5.17 -2.22 -24.44
N GLN A 283 -4.85 -3.50 -24.24
CA GLN A 283 -4.22 -4.03 -23.02
C GLN A 283 -2.76 -4.43 -23.27
N PHE A 284 -1.90 -4.28 -22.27
CA PHE A 284 -0.53 -4.80 -22.36
C PHE A 284 -0.54 -6.32 -22.20
N CYS A 285 0.01 -7.03 -23.19
CA CYS A 285 0.20 -8.47 -23.12
C CYS A 285 1.35 -8.83 -22.17
N VAL A 286 1.14 -9.83 -21.32
CA VAL A 286 2.12 -10.41 -20.42
C VAL A 286 2.40 -11.84 -20.87
N THR A 287 3.60 -12.10 -21.37
CA THR A 287 3.98 -13.39 -21.94
C THR A 287 5.39 -13.79 -21.56
N THR A 288 5.62 -15.10 -21.39
CA THR A 288 6.96 -15.69 -21.26
C THR A 288 7.43 -16.37 -22.55
N LEU A 289 6.63 -16.34 -23.62
CA LEU A 289 6.97 -16.96 -24.90
C LEU A 289 8.11 -16.22 -25.64
N ILE A 290 8.30 -14.94 -25.34
CA ILE A 290 9.39 -14.14 -25.91
C ILE A 290 10.57 -14.18 -24.93
N PRO A 291 11.72 -14.77 -25.31
CA PRO A 291 12.88 -14.84 -24.43
C PRO A 291 13.39 -13.45 -24.05
N SER A 292 13.41 -13.11 -22.77
CA SER A 292 14.01 -11.86 -22.30
C SER A 292 15.53 -12.02 -22.17
N SER A 293 16.26 -11.41 -23.12
CA SER A 293 17.67 -11.00 -23.07
C SER A 293 18.54 -11.59 -21.94
N ARG A 294 18.84 -12.91 -22.02
CA ARG A 294 20.08 -13.60 -21.55
C ARG A 294 20.04 -15.12 -21.66
N GLU A 295 18.91 -15.74 -22.03
CA GLU A 295 18.79 -17.20 -22.14
C GLU A 295 19.03 -17.80 -23.54
N ALA A 296 19.59 -17.04 -24.47
CA ALA A 296 20.55 -17.52 -25.47
C ALA A 296 20.94 -16.35 -26.37
N THR A 297 22.23 -16.20 -26.66
CA THR A 297 22.71 -15.40 -27.78
C THR A 297 22.27 -15.95 -29.15
N ASP A 298 21.66 -17.16 -29.18
CA ASP A 298 21.35 -17.93 -30.39
C ASP A 298 19.86 -18.30 -30.54
N SER A 299 18.95 -17.80 -29.67
CA SER A 299 17.51 -18.04 -29.85
C SER A 299 16.96 -17.18 -30.99
N THR A 300 16.56 -17.82 -32.09
CA THR A 300 15.86 -17.14 -33.19
C THR A 300 14.48 -16.66 -32.72
N VAL A 301 14.06 -15.48 -33.19
CA VAL A 301 12.71 -14.92 -32.93
C VAL A 301 11.59 -15.86 -33.42
N ASP A 302 11.90 -16.79 -34.32
CA ASP A 302 11.01 -17.86 -34.80
C ASP A 302 10.69 -18.96 -33.75
N ALA A 303 11.19 -18.84 -32.52
CA ALA A 303 10.96 -19.81 -31.45
C ALA A 303 9.59 -19.70 -30.74
N ILE A 304 8.73 -18.74 -31.10
CA ILE A 304 7.38 -18.64 -30.51
C ILE A 304 6.57 -19.88 -30.95
N PRO A 305 6.07 -20.70 -30.00
CA PRO A 305 5.29 -21.88 -30.31
C PRO A 305 4.07 -21.55 -31.16
N LYS A 306 3.86 -22.32 -32.24
CA LYS A 306 2.72 -22.16 -33.13
C LYS A 306 1.77 -23.34 -33.01
N ALA A 307 0.48 -23.04 -32.98
CA ALA A 307 -0.58 -24.01 -33.07
C ALA A 307 -0.69 -24.56 -34.51
N LYS A 308 -1.52 -25.59 -34.68
CA LYS A 308 -1.69 -26.28 -35.98
C LYS A 308 -2.23 -25.38 -37.11
N ASP A 309 -2.87 -24.28 -36.74
CA ASP A 309 -3.40 -23.24 -37.65
C ASP A 309 -2.39 -22.12 -37.96
N GLY A 310 -1.18 -22.19 -37.39
CA GLY A 310 -0.13 -21.18 -37.55
C GLY A 310 -0.25 -19.97 -36.62
N LEU A 311 -1.27 -19.92 -35.75
CA LEU A 311 -1.40 -18.91 -34.69
C LEU A 311 -0.48 -19.24 -33.51
N ILE A 312 -0.35 -18.31 -32.56
CA ILE A 312 0.44 -18.53 -31.34
C ILE A 312 -0.22 -19.63 -30.49
N ASP A 313 0.57 -20.64 -30.09
CA ASP A 313 0.14 -21.66 -29.14
C ASP A 313 0.27 -21.15 -27.70
N TRP A 314 -0.77 -20.47 -27.22
CA TRP A 314 -0.83 -19.93 -25.86
C TRP A 314 -0.83 -21.00 -24.76
N SER A 315 -1.06 -22.28 -25.09
CA SER A 315 -0.99 -23.36 -24.09
C SER A 315 0.43 -23.56 -23.55
N GLN A 316 1.44 -23.08 -24.27
CA GLN A 316 2.85 -23.10 -23.90
C GLN A 316 3.28 -21.84 -23.14
N ASP A 317 2.42 -20.83 -23.02
CA ASP A 317 2.72 -19.65 -22.20
C ASP A 317 2.51 -19.95 -20.71
N PHE A 318 3.00 -19.09 -19.82
CA PHE A 318 3.02 -19.32 -18.38
C PHE A 318 1.65 -19.68 -17.78
N PHE A 319 0.57 -19.05 -18.26
CA PHE A 319 -0.79 -19.29 -17.77
C PHE A 319 -1.58 -20.29 -18.63
N GLY A 320 -0.98 -20.85 -19.68
CA GLY A 320 -1.64 -21.72 -20.66
C GLY A 320 -2.75 -21.05 -21.48
N LYS A 321 -2.83 -19.71 -21.43
CA LYS A 321 -3.78 -18.85 -22.14
C LYS A 321 -3.23 -17.42 -22.22
N PRO A 322 -3.74 -16.56 -23.11
CA PRO A 322 -3.37 -15.15 -23.15
C PRO A 322 -3.59 -14.47 -21.80
N ALA A 323 -2.63 -13.66 -21.39
CA ALA A 323 -2.67 -12.89 -20.16
C ALA A 323 -2.24 -11.45 -20.41
N PHE A 324 -2.84 -10.53 -19.67
CA PHE A 324 -2.73 -9.10 -19.86
C PHE A 324 -2.62 -8.37 -18.52
N LEU A 325 -2.11 -7.14 -18.54
CA LEU A 325 -2.23 -6.23 -17.41
C LEU A 325 -3.65 -5.65 -17.36
N THR A 326 -4.25 -5.65 -16.18
CA THR A 326 -5.63 -5.23 -16.00
C THR A 326 -5.83 -3.73 -16.23
N VAL A 327 -6.96 -3.38 -16.82
CA VAL A 327 -7.43 -1.99 -16.99
C VAL A 327 -8.23 -1.53 -15.77
N SER A 328 -8.85 -2.46 -15.04
CA SER A 328 -9.72 -2.21 -13.89
C SER A 328 -9.89 -3.48 -13.03
N GLY A 329 -10.04 -3.30 -11.72
CA GLY A 329 -10.37 -4.36 -10.76
C GLY A 329 -11.86 -4.57 -10.54
N GLN A 330 -12.73 -3.83 -11.24
CA GLN A 330 -14.18 -3.75 -11.00
C GLN A 330 -14.86 -5.13 -10.99
N LEU A 331 -14.67 -5.95 -12.04
CA LEU A 331 -15.30 -7.28 -12.09
C LEU A 331 -14.89 -8.18 -10.91
N ASN A 332 -13.67 -8.01 -10.40
CA ASN A 332 -13.26 -8.71 -9.19
C ASN A 332 -13.95 -8.12 -7.96
N ALA A 333 -14.04 -6.79 -7.86
CA ALA A 333 -14.74 -6.12 -6.77
C ALA A 333 -16.20 -6.55 -6.66
N GLU A 334 -16.93 -6.67 -7.78
CA GLU A 334 -18.31 -7.19 -7.81
C GLU A 334 -18.41 -8.57 -7.15
N THR A 335 -17.50 -9.50 -7.48
CA THR A 335 -17.51 -10.83 -6.85
C THR A 335 -17.31 -10.77 -5.34
N TYR A 336 -16.42 -9.90 -4.88
CA TYR A 336 -16.15 -9.73 -3.45
C TYR A 336 -17.28 -9.01 -2.72
N ALA A 337 -17.93 -8.02 -3.35
CA ALA A 337 -19.06 -7.30 -2.76
C ALA A 337 -20.20 -8.26 -2.39
N THR A 338 -20.46 -9.28 -3.24
CA THR A 338 -21.46 -10.32 -2.92
C THR A 338 -21.12 -11.19 -1.69
N ALA A 339 -19.87 -11.16 -1.22
CA ALA A 339 -19.40 -11.95 -0.08
C ALA A 339 -19.07 -11.09 1.16
N LEU A 340 -18.66 -9.83 0.95
CA LEU A 340 -18.13 -8.95 2.00
C LEU A 340 -18.95 -7.66 2.16
N SER A 341 -20.09 -7.54 1.49
CA SER A 341 -20.89 -6.31 1.37
C SER A 341 -20.14 -5.23 0.60
N ASP A 342 -19.49 -4.30 1.27
CA ASP A 342 -18.90 -3.12 0.64
C ASP A 342 -17.38 -3.29 0.59
N VAL A 343 -16.80 -3.15 -0.60
CA VAL A 343 -15.37 -3.38 -0.83
C VAL A 343 -14.78 -2.25 -1.66
N TYR A 344 -13.47 -2.12 -1.62
CA TYR A 344 -12.77 -1.23 -2.54
C TYR A 344 -11.43 -1.79 -2.97
N THR A 345 -11.06 -1.53 -4.22
CA THR A 345 -9.69 -1.72 -4.70
C THR A 345 -8.89 -0.43 -4.48
N PHE A 346 -7.59 -0.58 -4.31
CA PHE A 346 -6.65 0.52 -4.46
C PHE A 346 -5.35 -0.07 -5.00
N GLY A 347 -5.17 0.01 -6.32
CA GLY A 347 -4.10 -0.71 -7.02
C GLY A 347 -3.74 -0.11 -8.37
N PRO A 348 -2.65 -0.58 -8.98
CA PRO A 348 -2.23 -0.13 -10.29
C PRO A 348 -3.13 -0.72 -11.39
N THR A 349 -3.41 0.10 -12.40
CA THR A 349 -4.08 -0.29 -13.64
C THR A 349 -3.33 0.27 -14.84
N PHE A 350 -3.55 -0.34 -15.99
CA PHE A 350 -2.74 -0.13 -17.18
C PHE A 350 -3.60 0.11 -18.41
N ARG A 351 -3.21 1.05 -19.27
CA ARG A 351 -3.85 1.32 -20.57
C ARG A 351 -2.80 1.38 -21.65
N ALA A 352 -2.93 0.56 -22.69
CA ALA A 352 -1.92 0.47 -23.75
C ALA A 352 -2.18 1.41 -24.93
N GLU A 353 -3.24 2.22 -24.87
CA GLU A 353 -3.56 3.20 -25.91
C GLU A 353 -2.38 4.14 -26.20
N ASN A 354 -2.08 4.36 -27.49
CA ASN A 354 -1.00 5.26 -27.91
C ASN A 354 -1.42 6.74 -27.76
N SER A 355 -1.43 7.22 -26.52
CA SER A 355 -1.94 8.54 -26.15
C SER A 355 -0.90 9.36 -25.40
N ASN A 356 -0.20 10.25 -26.12
CA ASN A 356 0.80 11.14 -25.53
C ASN A 356 0.20 12.52 -25.22
N THR A 357 -0.46 12.65 -24.07
CA THR A 357 -1.06 13.91 -23.60
C THR A 357 -0.53 14.30 -22.23
N SER A 358 -0.83 15.52 -21.78
CA SER A 358 -0.45 15.99 -20.45
C SER A 358 -1.21 15.33 -19.30
N ARG A 359 -2.24 14.52 -19.59
CA ARG A 359 -3.16 13.92 -18.61
C ARG A 359 -3.19 12.38 -18.65
N HIS A 360 -2.64 11.75 -19.68
CA HIS A 360 -2.65 10.30 -19.81
C HIS A 360 -1.35 9.65 -19.32
N LEU A 361 -1.49 8.50 -18.69
CA LEU A 361 -0.40 7.64 -18.26
C LEU A 361 -0.76 6.21 -18.69
N ALA A 362 0.25 5.44 -19.13
CA ALA A 362 0.06 4.03 -19.44
C ALA A 362 -0.07 3.16 -18.18
N GLU A 363 0.47 3.64 -17.05
CA GLU A 363 0.35 3.05 -15.72
C GLU A 363 -0.12 4.15 -14.75
N PHE A 364 -1.21 3.88 -14.05
CA PHE A 364 -1.75 4.75 -13.02
C PHE A 364 -2.41 3.92 -11.92
N TRP A 365 -2.90 4.58 -10.87
CA TRP A 365 -3.53 3.91 -9.73
C TRP A 365 -5.01 4.26 -9.71
N MET A 366 -5.85 3.25 -9.60
CA MET A 366 -7.29 3.39 -9.45
C MET A 366 -7.73 3.04 -8.03
N ILE A 367 -8.84 3.66 -7.66
CA ILE A 367 -9.57 3.44 -6.41
C ILE A 367 -10.99 3.11 -6.85
N GLU A 368 -11.43 1.88 -6.62
CA GLU A 368 -12.67 1.35 -7.19
C GLU A 368 -13.52 0.78 -6.05
N PRO A 369 -14.42 1.56 -5.45
CA PRO A 369 -15.39 1.05 -4.49
C PRO A 369 -16.52 0.29 -5.20
N GLU A 370 -17.01 -0.76 -4.55
CA GLU A 370 -18.16 -1.55 -5.00
C GLU A 370 -19.05 -1.81 -3.77
N LEU A 371 -20.35 -1.50 -3.89
CA LEU A 371 -21.29 -1.49 -2.77
C LEU A 371 -22.40 -2.53 -3.00
N ALA A 372 -22.60 -3.43 -2.04
CA ALA A 372 -23.70 -4.38 -2.14
C ALA A 372 -25.03 -3.71 -1.82
N PHE A 373 -26.09 -4.08 -2.56
CA PHE A 373 -27.45 -3.54 -2.39
C PHE A 373 -27.61 -2.04 -2.65
N ALA A 374 -26.59 -1.36 -3.16
CA ALA A 374 -26.63 0.04 -3.54
C ALA A 374 -27.33 0.26 -4.89
N ASP A 375 -28.09 1.35 -5.00
CA ASP A 375 -28.52 1.90 -6.29
C ASP A 375 -27.60 3.05 -6.76
N LEU A 376 -27.95 3.67 -7.89
CA LEU A 376 -27.16 4.78 -8.44
C LEU A 376 -27.09 6.00 -7.52
N ASN A 377 -28.14 6.28 -6.74
CA ASN A 377 -28.13 7.41 -5.81
C ASN A 377 -27.19 7.12 -4.63
N ASP A 378 -27.16 5.87 -4.15
CA ASP A 378 -26.24 5.44 -3.12
C ASP A 378 -24.78 5.57 -3.59
N ASP A 379 -24.48 5.14 -4.82
CA ASP A 379 -23.15 5.27 -5.43
C ASP A 379 -22.74 6.76 -5.59
N MET A 380 -23.64 7.61 -6.10
CA MET A 380 -23.40 9.05 -6.19
C MET A 380 -23.18 9.70 -4.81
N ALA A 381 -23.91 9.26 -3.79
CA ALA A 381 -23.76 9.75 -2.43
C ALA A 381 -22.41 9.32 -1.84
N CYS A 382 -22.00 8.08 -2.04
CA CYS A 382 -20.70 7.56 -1.64
C CYS A 382 -19.57 8.35 -2.33
N ALA A 383 -19.64 8.55 -3.65
CA ALA A 383 -18.67 9.32 -4.41
C ALA A 383 -18.57 10.78 -3.93
N THR A 384 -19.71 11.40 -3.61
CA THR A 384 -19.74 12.77 -3.07
C THR A 384 -19.11 12.84 -1.68
N ALA A 385 -19.47 11.91 -0.79
CA ALA A 385 -18.93 11.84 0.56
C ALA A 385 -17.43 11.53 0.59
N TYR A 386 -16.93 10.75 -0.36
CA TYR A 386 -15.51 10.45 -0.51
C TYR A 386 -14.67 11.66 -0.92
N LEU A 387 -15.22 12.56 -1.75
CA LEU A 387 -14.52 13.72 -2.28
C LEU A 387 -14.53 14.95 -1.35
N GLN A 388 -15.50 15.01 -0.43
CA GLN A 388 -15.63 16.09 0.57
C GLN A 388 -14.69 15.86 1.75
#